data_AF-K2GD11-F1
#
_entry.id   AF-K2GD11-F1
#
_cell.length_a   1.000
_cell.length_b   1.000
_cell.length_c   1.000
_cell.angle_alpha   90.00
_cell.angle_beta   90.00
_cell.angle_gamma   90.00
#
_symmetry.space_group_name_H-M   'P 1'
#
loop_
_entity.id
_entity.type
_entity.pdbx_description
1 polymer ?
#
loop_
_entity_poly.entity_id
_entity_poly.type
_entity_poly.pdbx_seq_one_letter_code
_entity_poly.pdbx_strand_id
1 'polypeptide(L)' 'MKNNIFEEIKTEKFCRHDYKNAIQIGNVDHVCPLCKDLLDPLEWFFMNNFEFVDATSRKSNKKIKSHE' A
#
# COMPACT_ATOMS: atom_id res chain seq x y z
N MET A 1 -13.59 46.76 3.43
CA MET A 1 -12.73 45.87 2.63
C MET A 1 -13.20 44.44 2.88
N LYS A 2 -13.70 43.74 1.86
CA LYS A 2 -14.20 42.36 1.99
C LYS A 2 -12.99 41.44 1.86
N ASN A 3 -12.56 40.84 2.97
CA ASN A 3 -11.53 39.82 2.95
C ASN A 3 -12.17 38.52 2.45
N ASN A 4 -12.05 38.29 1.14
CA ASN A 4 -12.34 37.00 0.54
C ASN A 4 -11.24 36.03 0.98
N ILE A 5 -11.41 35.43 2.16
CA ILE A 5 -10.65 34.27 2.61
C ILE A 5 -11.27 33.08 1.87
N PHE A 6 -10.88 32.90 0.61
CA PHE A 6 -10.98 31.58 -0.01
C PHE A 6 -9.84 30.77 0.59
N GLU A 7 -10.13 30.01 1.65
CA GLU A 7 -9.29 28.89 2.03
C GLU A 7 -9.26 27.95 0.82
N GLU A 8 -8.14 27.96 0.09
CA GLU A 8 -7.82 26.91 -0.86
C GLU A 8 -7.77 25.60 -0.07
N ILE A 9 -8.86 24.84 -0.14
CA ILE A 9 -8.88 23.44 0.28
C ILE A 9 -7.89 22.73 -0.64
N LYS A 10 -6.61 22.68 -0.23
CA LYS A 10 -5.61 21.78 -0.82
C LYS A 10 -6.20 20.39 -0.71
N THR A 11 -6.75 19.89 -1.80
CA THR A 11 -7.01 18.47 -1.95
C THR A 11 -5.63 17.82 -1.96
N GLU A 12 -5.15 17.45 -0.77
CA GLU A 12 -4.00 16.56 -0.65
C GLU A 12 -4.33 15.37 -1.54
N LYS A 13 -3.57 15.23 -2.63
CA LYS A 13 -3.73 14.13 -3.56
C LYS A 13 -3.33 12.88 -2.78
N PHE A 14 -4.27 12.27 -2.07
CA PHE A 14 -4.06 11.02 -1.37
C PHE A 14 -3.66 9.98 -2.41
N CYS A 15 -2.37 9.66 -2.46
CA CYS A 15 -1.89 8.56 -3.28
C CYS A 15 -2.19 7.28 -2.52
N ARG A 16 -2.94 6.37 -3.16
CA ARG A 16 -2.95 4.98 -2.73
C ARG A 16 -1.69 4.33 -3.31
N HIS A 17 -0.63 4.29 -2.52
CA HIS A 17 0.67 3.80 -2.95
C HIS A 17 0.59 2.40 -3.56
N ASP A 18 1.25 2.22 -4.70
CA ASP A 18 1.43 0.92 -5.33
C ASP A 18 2.73 0.28 -4.80
N TYR A 19 2.66 -0.30 -3.60
CA TYR A 19 3.79 -0.94 -2.95
C TYR A 19 4.31 -2.17 -3.71
N LYS A 20 3.47 -2.85 -4.50
CA LYS A 20 3.84 -4.07 -5.23
C LYS A 20 4.70 -3.77 -6.45
N ASN A 21 4.47 -2.62 -7.09
CA ASN A 21 5.26 -2.15 -8.23
C ASN A 21 6.23 -1.03 -7.85
N ALA A 22 6.65 -0.97 -6.59
CA ALA A 22 7.59 0.03 -6.11
C ALA A 22 8.93 -0.04 -6.86
N ILE A 23 9.51 1.12 -7.15
CA ILE A 23 10.79 1.22 -7.86
C ILE A 23 11.89 1.39 -6.81
N GLN A 24 12.85 0.46 -6.79
CA GLN A 24 14.00 0.57 -5.90
C GLN A 24 14.92 1.72 -6.37
N ILE A 25 15.35 2.54 -5.43
CA ILE A 25 16.35 3.60 -5.64
C ILE A 25 17.47 3.37 -4.63
N GLY A 26 18.70 3.21 -5.12
CA GLY A 26 19.84 2.89 -4.25
C GLY A 26 19.74 1.47 -3.67
N ASN A 27 20.17 1.29 -2.41
CA ASN A 27 20.31 -0.04 -1.82
C ASN A 27 19.05 -0.53 -1.10
N VAL A 28 18.29 0.37 -0.48
CA VAL A 28 17.17 0.00 0.41
C VAL A 28 15.89 0.82 0.18
N ASP A 29 16.00 1.97 -0.49
CA ASP A 29 14.88 2.88 -0.64
C ASP A 29 13.99 2.46 -1.81
N HIS A 30 12.68 2.68 -1.67
CA HIS A 30 11.67 2.33 -2.66
C HIS A 30 10.72 3.50 -2.86
N VAL A 31 10.36 3.81 -4.10
CA VAL A 31 9.42 4.89 -4.41
C VAL A 31 8.15 4.36 -5.08
N CYS A 32 7.04 5.05 -4.84
CA CYS A 32 5.78 4.79 -5.51
C CYS A 32 5.91 5.18 -7.01
N PRO A 33 5.54 4.29 -7.96
CA PRO A 33 5.60 4.65 -9.37
C PRO A 33 4.56 5.73 -9.75
N LEU A 34 3.48 5.87 -8.97
CA LEU A 34 2.37 6.79 -9.25
C LEU A 34 2.64 8.22 -8.81
N CYS A 35 3.00 8.42 -7.52
CA CYS A 35 3.26 9.75 -6.97
C CYS A 35 4.74 10.14 -6.93
N LYS A 36 5.65 9.17 -7.12
CA LYS A 36 7.11 9.34 -6.99
C LYS A 36 7.60 9.65 -5.57
N ASP A 37 6.74 9.53 -4.57
CA ASP A 37 7.12 9.69 -3.18
C ASP A 37 7.87 8.45 -2.66
N LEU A 38 8.74 8.68 -1.68
CA LEU A 38 9.44 7.64 -0.95
C LEU A 38 8.43 6.85 -0.12
N LEU A 39 8.45 5.53 -0.28
CA LEU A 39 7.62 4.63 0.51
C LEU A 39 8.25 4.42 1.88
N ASP A 40 7.41 4.31 2.90
CA ASP A 40 7.85 3.85 4.20
C ASP A 40 8.42 2.41 4.07
N PRO A 41 9.66 2.16 4.51
CA PRO A 41 10.30 0.85 4.35
C PRO A 41 9.55 -0.29 5.04
N LEU A 42 8.92 -0.01 6.18
CA LEU A 42 8.19 -1.01 6.96
C LEU A 42 6.86 -1.36 6.27
N GLU A 43 6.12 -0.37 5.79
CA GLU A 43 4.91 -0.59 5.00
C GLU A 43 5.22 -1.38 3.72
N TRP A 44 6.25 -0.96 2.96
CA TRP A 44 6.67 -1.69 1.76
C TRP A 44 7.05 -3.14 2.08
N PHE A 45 7.79 -3.36 3.17
CA PHE A 45 8.17 -4.70 3.62
C PHE A 45 6.93 -5.56 3.90
N PHE A 46 5.97 -5.06 4.68
CA PHE A 46 4.76 -5.80 4.99
C PHE A 46 3.94 -6.10 3.73
N MET A 47 3.76 -5.11 2.87
CA MET A 47 2.97 -5.24 1.65
C MET A 47 3.61 -6.20 0.63
N ASN A 48 4.92 -6.39 0.64
CA ASN A 48 5.61 -7.30 -0.28
C ASN A 48 5.81 -8.71 0.27
N ASN A 49 6.06 -8.86 1.57
CA ASN A 49 6.46 -10.14 2.15
C ASN A 49 5.31 -10.95 2.75
N PHE A 50 4.14 -10.34 2.94
CA PHE A 50 2.99 -11.03 3.53
C PHE A 50 1.80 -11.05 2.57
N GLU A 51 1.11 -12.20 2.54
CA GLU A 51 -0.22 -12.32 1.97
C GLU A 51 -1.23 -12.12 3.10
N PHE A 52 -1.93 -10.98 3.07
CA PHE A 52 -2.96 -10.69 4.06
C PHE A 52 -4.19 -11.55 3.76
N VAL A 53 -4.37 -12.60 4.55
CA VAL A 53 -5.59 -13.43 4.50
C VAL A 53 -6.68 -12.79 5.36
N ASP A 54 -7.86 -12.64 4.77
CA ASP A 54 -9.01 -12.10 5.49
C ASP A 54 -9.46 -13.10 6.58
N ALA A 55 -9.38 -12.68 7.85
CA ALA A 55 -9.73 -13.50 9.00
C ALA A 55 -11.22 -13.92 9.02
N THR A 56 -12.05 -13.36 8.14
CA THR A 56 -13.46 -13.73 8.00
C THR A 56 -13.71 -14.94 7.10
N SER A 57 -12.68 -15.57 6.53
CA SER A 57 -12.82 -16.81 5.75
C SER A 57 -13.13 -18.03 6.63
N ARG A 58 -14.37 -18.13 7.13
CA ARG A 58 -14.99 -19.42 7.47
C ARG A 58 -15.35 -20.19 6.20
N LYS A 59 -14.40 -20.46 5.32
CA LYS A 59 -14.48 -21.58 4.36
C LYS A 59 -13.11 -22.21 4.21
N SER A 60 -12.76 -23.02 5.21
CA SER A 60 -11.73 -24.04 5.10
C SER A 60 -12.05 -24.96 3.92
N ASN A 61 -11.46 -24.72 2.76
CA ASN A 61 -11.35 -25.75 1.72
C ASN A 61 -10.27 -26.74 2.15
N LYS A 62 -10.65 -27.60 3.09
CA LYS A 62 -9.87 -28.74 3.55
C LYS A 62 -9.81 -29.75 2.40
N LYS A 63 -8.79 -29.68 1.53
CA LYS A 63 -8.36 -30.87 0.77
C LYS A 63 -7.22 -31.52 1.54
N ILE A 64 -7.58 -32.35 2.52
CA ILE A 64 -6.66 -33.38 3.00
C ILE A 64 -6.50 -34.33 1.82
N LYS A 65 -5.32 -34.37 1.20
CA LYS A 65 -4.94 -35.55 0.42
C LYS A 65 -4.58 -36.63 1.43
N SER A 66 -5.49 -37.58 1.65
CA SER A 66 -5.14 -38.88 2.22
C SER A 66 -4.32 -39.63 1.18
N HIS A 67 -3.03 -39.77 1.43
CA HIS A 67 -2.22 -40.80 0.79
C HIS A 67 -2.40 -42.07 1.63
N GLU A 68 -3.09 -43.05 1.05
CA GLU A 68 -2.98 -44.46 1.40
C GLU A 68 -2.20 -45.13 0.27
#